data_AF-A0A5J4TKM9-F1
#
_entry.id   AF-A0A5J4TKM9-F1
#
_cell.length_a   1.000
_cell.length_b   1.000
_cell.length_c   1.000
_cell.angle_alpha   90.00
_cell.angle_beta   90.00
_cell.angle_gamma   90.00
#
_symmetry.space_group_name_H-M   'P 1'
#
loop_
_entity.id
_entity.type
_entity.pdbx_description
1 polymer ?
#
loop_
_entity_poly.entity_id
_entity_poly.type
_entity_poly.pdbx_seq_one_letter_code
_entity_poly.pdbx_strand_id
1 'polypeptide(L)'
;MNFAYLPFFTFTDPYSLTVTQLLLTKKPFPPLLHLLDHQDEEIISYALLFIINLIKAGTESTPLTSQHPHFVEISTIGGIVIIFEQFSGNLNDKTNDFSKFDFARIMQLGIRNNFLEEFGEQEEEEQVYDPNQRTESIKDRTAVLIGNLFRAQEITNTEQRSGVIQHLKSLVNNREDWIRTESRKALKCLAQNPVNRTEIENDGFTIPE
;
A
#
# COMPACT_ATOMS: atom_id res chain seq x y z
N MET A 1 11.49 -13.17 -16.08
CA MET A 1 11.23 -13.31 -14.64
C MET A 1 12.57 -13.20 -13.93
N ASN A 2 12.83 -12.04 -13.32
CA ASN A 2 14.08 -11.78 -12.61
C ASN A 2 13.87 -12.17 -11.13
N PHE A 3 14.49 -13.25 -10.69
CA PHE A 3 14.36 -13.82 -9.33
C PHE A 3 14.87 -12.89 -8.20
N ALA A 4 15.37 -11.70 -8.53
CA ALA A 4 15.96 -10.76 -7.58
C ALA A 4 14.96 -10.10 -6.62
N TYR A 5 13.65 -10.13 -6.92
CA TYR A 5 12.66 -9.35 -6.17
C TYR A 5 11.78 -10.16 -5.21
N LEU A 6 11.82 -11.49 -5.35
CA LEU A 6 11.17 -12.46 -4.47
C LEU A 6 11.55 -12.32 -2.98
N PRO A 7 12.82 -12.05 -2.61
CA PRO A 7 13.19 -11.87 -1.21
C PRO A 7 12.44 -10.71 -0.55
N PHE A 8 12.20 -9.61 -1.26
CA PHE A 8 11.53 -8.43 -0.67
C PHE A 8 10.09 -8.71 -0.28
N PHE A 9 9.37 -9.53 -1.05
CA PHE A 9 8.00 -9.95 -0.75
C PHE A 9 7.96 -10.86 0.48
N THR A 10 8.86 -11.86 0.56
CA THR A 10 8.88 -12.85 1.66
C THR A 10 9.16 -12.28 3.05
N PHE A 11 9.79 -11.10 3.16
CA PHE A 11 10.14 -10.54 4.47
C PHE A 11 9.06 -9.68 5.10
N THR A 12 8.04 -9.27 4.35
CA THR A 12 6.98 -8.38 4.87
C THR A 12 5.58 -8.98 4.77
N ASP A 13 5.47 -10.21 4.26
CA ASP A 13 4.22 -10.96 4.19
C ASP A 13 4.42 -12.38 4.79
N PRO A 14 3.73 -12.74 5.89
CA PRO A 14 2.81 -11.90 6.64
C PRO A 14 3.51 -10.73 7.34
N TYR A 15 2.79 -9.60 7.45
CA TYR A 15 3.27 -8.42 8.17
C TYR A 15 3.78 -8.79 9.57
N SER A 16 5.03 -8.43 9.85
CA SER A 16 5.67 -8.61 11.16
C SER A 16 6.25 -7.29 11.63
N LEU A 17 5.73 -6.75 12.73
CA LEU A 17 6.22 -5.51 13.32
C LEU A 17 7.72 -5.58 13.62
N THR A 18 8.20 -6.69 14.19
CA THR A 18 9.61 -6.90 14.54
C THR A 18 10.51 -6.89 13.31
N VAL A 19 10.15 -7.63 12.26
CA VAL A 19 10.94 -7.66 11.01
C VAL A 19 10.93 -6.29 10.34
N THR A 20 9.77 -5.64 10.31
CA THR A 20 9.61 -4.29 9.73
C THR A 20 10.48 -3.26 10.45
N GLN A 21 10.52 -3.28 11.79
CA GLN A 21 11.40 -2.42 12.58
C GLN A 21 12.89 -2.65 12.27
N LEU A 22 13.31 -3.90 12.08
CA LEU A 22 14.68 -4.22 11.67
C LEU A 22 15.00 -3.69 10.27
N LEU A 23 14.07 -3.82 9.33
CA LEU A 23 14.24 -3.32 7.95
C LEU A 23 14.36 -1.80 7.92
N LEU A 24 13.61 -1.07 8.75
CA LEU A 24 13.73 0.39 8.87
C LEU A 24 15.16 0.84 9.25
N THR A 25 15.93 0.02 9.98
CA THR A 25 17.33 0.33 10.30
C THR A 25 18.26 0.35 9.07
N LYS A 26 17.83 -0.23 7.95
CA LYS A 26 18.61 -0.34 6.71
C LYS A 26 18.43 0.84 5.75
N LYS A 27 17.71 1.90 6.17
CA LYS A 27 17.35 3.05 5.32
C LYS A 27 16.68 2.60 4.01
N PRO A 28 15.53 1.92 4.10
CA PRO A 28 14.93 1.27 2.94
C PRO A 28 14.28 2.24 1.94
N PHE A 29 13.87 3.45 2.37
CA PHE A 29 13.06 4.32 1.52
C PHE A 29 13.74 4.81 0.22
N PRO A 30 15.01 5.27 0.19
CA PRO A 30 15.62 5.76 -1.04
C PRO A 30 15.62 4.74 -2.20
N PRO A 31 16.11 3.49 -2.05
CA PRO A 31 16.07 2.52 -3.15
C PRO A 31 14.63 2.13 -3.53
N LEU A 32 13.70 2.04 -2.57
CA LEU A 32 12.31 1.68 -2.86
C LEU A 32 11.58 2.77 -3.63
N LEU A 33 11.80 4.04 -3.29
CA LEU A 33 11.22 5.17 -4.02
C LEU A 33 11.73 5.21 -5.46
N HIS A 34 13.00 4.82 -5.70
CA HIS A 34 13.52 4.73 -7.06
C HIS A 34 12.83 3.62 -7.89
N LEU A 35 12.43 2.52 -7.26
CA LEU A 35 11.68 1.44 -7.94
C LEU A 35 10.28 1.87 -8.38
N LEU A 36 9.74 2.98 -7.85
CA LEU A 36 8.45 3.50 -8.28
C LEU A 36 8.50 4.13 -9.69
N ASP A 37 9.68 4.42 -10.24
CA ASP A 37 9.86 4.92 -11.61
C ASP A 37 10.17 3.80 -12.62
N HIS A 38 9.98 2.54 -12.22
CA HIS A 38 10.27 1.40 -13.08
C HIS A 38 9.18 1.22 -14.16
N GLN A 39 9.55 0.76 -15.36
CA GLN A 39 8.57 0.50 -16.45
C GLN A 39 7.71 -0.75 -16.23
N ASP A 40 8.12 -1.59 -15.28
CA ASP A 40 7.45 -2.84 -14.94
C ASP A 40 6.50 -2.60 -13.77
N GLU A 41 5.21 -2.69 -14.06
CA GLU A 41 4.14 -2.46 -13.11
C GLU A 41 4.16 -3.47 -11.94
N GLU A 42 4.69 -4.69 -12.13
CA GLU A 42 4.88 -5.63 -11.04
C GLU A 42 5.91 -5.10 -10.04
N ILE A 43 7.04 -4.57 -10.54
CA ILE A 43 8.10 -4.00 -9.69
C ILE A 43 7.56 -2.80 -8.91
N ILE A 44 6.79 -1.92 -9.54
CA ILE A 44 6.12 -0.81 -8.87
C ILE A 44 5.17 -1.34 -7.78
N SER A 45 4.33 -2.32 -8.11
CA SER A 45 3.34 -2.89 -7.20
C SER A 45 3.98 -3.53 -5.96
N TYR A 46 5.09 -4.24 -6.12
CA TYR A 46 5.85 -4.81 -5.01
C TYR A 46 6.55 -3.75 -4.16
N ALA A 47 7.16 -2.74 -4.80
CA ALA A 47 7.78 -1.63 -4.08
C ALA A 47 6.75 -0.87 -3.23
N LEU A 48 5.55 -0.60 -3.79
CA LEU A 48 4.45 0.04 -3.06
C LEU A 48 4.00 -0.78 -1.86
N LEU A 49 3.77 -2.09 -2.03
CA LEU A 49 3.38 -2.97 -0.92
C LEU A 49 4.40 -2.93 0.22
N PHE A 50 5.68 -2.97 -0.13
CA PHE A 50 6.76 -2.91 0.86
C PHE A 50 6.78 -1.57 1.59
N ILE A 51 6.67 -0.45 0.87
CA ILE A 51 6.60 0.89 1.48
C ILE A 51 5.38 1.01 2.41
N ILE A 52 4.21 0.49 2.01
CA ILE A 52 2.99 0.49 2.83
C ILE A 52 3.23 -0.30 4.13
N ASN A 53 3.84 -1.49 4.04
CA ASN A 53 4.16 -2.31 5.21
C ASN A 53 5.12 -1.60 6.18
N LEU A 54 6.17 -0.94 5.65
CA LEU A 54 7.09 -0.12 6.46
C LEU A 54 6.37 1.03 7.18
N ILE A 55 5.50 1.74 6.46
CA ILE A 55 4.73 2.86 7.00
C ILE A 55 3.72 2.38 8.04
N LYS A 56 3.11 1.21 7.85
CA LYS A 56 2.16 0.64 8.82
C LYS A 56 2.80 0.42 10.19
N ALA A 57 4.04 -0.06 10.26
CA ALA A 57 4.77 -0.17 11.53
C ALA A 57 4.97 1.20 12.21
N GLY A 58 5.28 2.24 11.42
CA GLY A 58 5.32 3.62 11.92
C GLY A 58 3.96 4.08 12.47
N THR A 59 2.88 3.73 11.79
CA THR A 59 1.51 4.08 12.19
C THR A 59 1.14 3.48 13.55
N GLU A 60 1.51 2.23 13.80
CA GLU A 60 1.25 1.52 15.06
C GLU A 60 2.12 2.06 16.23
N SER A 61 3.27 2.67 15.93
CA SER A 61 4.21 3.14 16.95
C SER A 61 3.92 4.55 17.51
N THR A 62 2.96 5.28 16.94
CA THR A 62 2.72 6.70 17.25
C THR A 62 1.22 7.04 17.28
N PRO A 63 0.76 8.02 18.08
CA PRO A 63 -0.65 8.37 18.17
C PRO A 63 -1.23 8.80 16.81
N LEU A 64 -2.49 8.42 16.55
CA LEU A 64 -3.21 8.76 15.32
C LEU A 64 -3.27 10.29 15.06
N THR A 65 -3.37 11.08 16.12
CA THR A 65 -3.44 12.55 16.07
C THR A 65 -2.11 13.23 15.73
N SER A 66 -1.00 12.48 15.72
CA SER A 66 0.33 13.00 15.40
C SER A 66 0.68 12.78 13.92
N GLN A 67 1.57 13.62 13.38
CA GLN A 67 2.11 13.42 12.05
C GLN A 67 2.74 12.03 11.92
N HIS A 68 2.67 11.41 10.74
CA HIS A 68 3.31 10.12 10.51
C HIS A 68 4.84 10.18 10.76
N PRO A 69 5.45 9.25 11.50
CA PRO A 69 6.86 9.33 11.90
C PRO A 69 7.85 9.35 10.71
N HIS A 70 7.49 8.72 9.59
CA HIS A 70 8.32 8.69 8.38
C HIS A 70 7.97 9.80 7.38
N PHE A 71 7.03 10.70 7.68
CA PHE A 71 6.65 11.78 6.77
C PHE A 71 7.83 12.69 6.45
N VAL A 72 8.53 13.16 7.48
CA VAL A 72 9.67 14.08 7.32
C VAL A 72 10.78 13.42 6.52
N GLU A 73 11.13 12.17 6.84
CA GLU A 73 12.17 11.41 6.12
C GLU A 73 11.85 11.30 4.62
N ILE A 74 10.67 10.78 4.27
CA ILE A 74 10.24 10.59 2.88
C ILE A 74 10.13 11.93 2.14
N SER A 75 9.67 12.98 2.82
CA SER A 75 9.61 14.34 2.28
C SER A 75 11.01 14.89 1.97
N THR A 76 11.96 14.75 2.89
CA THR A 76 13.33 15.29 2.72
C THR A 76 14.11 14.66 1.58
N ILE A 77 13.81 13.41 1.22
CA ILE A 77 14.43 12.70 0.09
C ILE A 77 13.65 12.87 -1.22
N GLY A 78 12.66 13.77 -1.28
CA GLY A 78 11.85 14.03 -2.47
C GLY A 78 10.80 12.96 -2.79
N GLY A 79 10.60 11.98 -1.90
CA GLY A 79 9.69 10.86 -2.13
C GLY A 79 8.23 11.25 -2.29
N ILE A 80 7.81 12.37 -1.70
CA ILE A 80 6.44 12.88 -1.86
C ILE A 80 6.13 13.18 -3.32
N VAL A 81 7.06 13.79 -4.05
CA VAL A 81 6.89 14.11 -5.48
C VAL A 81 6.69 12.82 -6.28
N ILE A 82 7.57 11.83 -6.07
CA ILE A 82 7.52 10.53 -6.76
C ILE A 82 6.19 9.82 -6.50
N ILE A 83 5.74 9.78 -5.24
CA ILE A 83 4.49 9.12 -4.86
C ILE A 83 3.28 9.78 -5.55
N PHE A 84 3.24 11.12 -5.62
CA PHE A 84 2.14 11.81 -6.28
C PHE A 84 2.22 11.73 -7.81
N GLU A 85 3.41 11.72 -8.40
CA GLU A 85 3.59 11.47 -9.84
C GLU A 85 3.07 10.10 -10.23
N GLN A 86 3.35 9.06 -9.43
CA GLN A 86 2.78 7.73 -9.62
C GLN A 86 1.24 7.73 -9.49
N PHE A 87 0.69 8.43 -8.51
CA PHE A 87 -0.77 8.52 -8.39
C PHE A 87 -1.41 9.24 -9.59
N SER A 88 -0.79 10.34 -10.05
CA SER A 88 -1.27 11.17 -11.15
C SER A 88 -1.12 10.50 -12.52
N GLY A 89 -0.03 9.76 -12.77
CA GLY A 89 0.19 9.03 -14.02
C GLY A 89 -0.88 7.97 -14.27
N ASN A 90 -1.45 7.41 -13.20
CA ASN A 90 -2.53 6.42 -13.23
C ASN A 90 -3.94 7.03 -13.22
N LEU A 91 -4.09 8.36 -13.40
CA LEU A 91 -5.41 9.02 -13.50
C LEU A 91 -6.16 8.70 -14.80
N ASN A 92 -5.43 8.39 -15.87
CA ASN A 92 -6.00 8.06 -17.19
C ASN A 92 -6.21 6.56 -17.40
N ASP A 93 -5.78 5.73 -16.48
CA ASP A 93 -5.93 4.29 -16.62
C ASP A 93 -7.37 3.88 -16.26
N LYS A 94 -8.11 3.47 -17.29
CA LYS A 94 -9.45 2.89 -17.15
C LYS A 94 -9.40 1.40 -16.84
N THR A 95 -8.21 0.81 -16.76
CA THR A 95 -8.10 -0.63 -16.55
C THR A 95 -8.44 -0.95 -15.10
N ASN A 96 -9.67 -1.44 -14.91
CA ASN A 96 -10.02 -2.33 -13.80
C ASN A 96 -9.35 -3.71 -13.98
N ASP A 97 -8.29 -3.81 -14.77
CA ASP A 97 -7.86 -5.06 -15.39
C ASP A 97 -6.36 -5.26 -15.21
N PHE A 98 -5.93 -5.33 -13.94
CA PHE A 98 -4.88 -6.28 -13.61
C PHE A 98 -5.52 -7.67 -13.57
N SER A 99 -5.76 -8.18 -14.76
CA SER A 99 -6.26 -9.53 -14.99
C SER A 99 -5.32 -10.53 -14.33
N LYS A 100 -5.73 -11.08 -13.19
CA LYS A 100 -6.01 -12.51 -12.98
C LYS A 100 -4.91 -13.55 -13.33
N PHE A 101 -3.67 -13.18 -13.69
CA PHE A 101 -2.74 -14.14 -14.30
C PHE A 101 -1.37 -14.35 -13.64
N ASP A 102 -0.86 -13.44 -12.80
CA ASP A 102 0.51 -13.62 -12.29
C ASP A 102 0.61 -14.02 -10.80
N PHE A 103 -0.36 -13.68 -9.95
CA PHE A 103 -0.32 -14.15 -8.56
C PHE A 103 -0.60 -15.67 -8.45
N ALA A 104 -1.55 -16.19 -9.22
CA ALA A 104 -1.83 -17.62 -9.31
C ALA A 104 -0.65 -18.41 -9.89
N ARG A 105 0.10 -17.80 -10.82
CA ARG A 105 1.30 -18.40 -11.43
C ARG A 105 2.50 -18.39 -10.48
N ILE A 106 2.66 -17.34 -9.66
CA ILE A 106 3.70 -17.26 -8.61
C ILE A 106 3.40 -18.23 -7.46
N MET A 107 2.12 -18.40 -7.10
CA MET A 107 1.71 -19.37 -6.07
C MET A 107 1.75 -20.82 -6.58
N GLN A 108 1.50 -21.10 -7.87
CA GLN A 108 1.52 -22.46 -8.43
C GLN A 108 2.90 -22.96 -8.91
N LEU A 109 3.90 -22.11 -9.15
CA LEU A 109 5.16 -22.54 -9.78
C LEU A 109 6.43 -22.55 -8.91
N GLY A 110 6.32 -22.64 -7.59
CA GLY A 110 7.35 -23.37 -6.83
C GLY A 110 8.08 -22.63 -5.72
N ILE A 111 7.35 -22.19 -4.69
CA ILE A 111 7.96 -21.89 -3.39
C ILE A 111 7.45 -22.83 -2.29
N ARG A 112 6.26 -23.43 -2.42
CA ARG A 112 5.79 -24.37 -1.40
C ARG A 112 6.48 -25.73 -1.45
N ASN A 113 6.82 -26.26 -2.64
CA ASN A 113 7.34 -27.64 -2.74
C ASN A 113 8.82 -27.80 -2.39
N ASN A 114 9.65 -26.76 -2.54
CA ASN A 114 11.08 -26.84 -2.18
C ASN A 114 11.39 -26.32 -0.78
N PHE A 115 10.44 -25.66 -0.10
CA PHE A 115 10.63 -25.15 1.26
C PHE A 115 10.10 -26.13 2.33
N LEU A 116 9.21 -27.07 1.94
CA LEU A 116 8.63 -28.08 2.83
C LEU A 116 9.56 -29.28 3.12
N GLU A 117 10.65 -29.48 2.39
CA GLU A 117 11.59 -30.57 2.70
C GLU A 117 12.47 -30.28 3.93
N GLU A 118 12.64 -29.01 4.32
CA GLU A 118 13.53 -28.63 5.45
C GLU A 118 12.82 -28.43 6.79
N PHE A 119 11.50 -28.25 6.82
CA PHE A 119 10.75 -28.07 8.08
C PHE A 119 9.46 -28.89 8.02
N GLY A 120 9.40 -29.93 8.85
CA GLY A 120 8.42 -31.01 8.80
C GLY A 120 6.95 -30.57 8.82
N GLU A 121 6.14 -31.45 8.24
CA GLU A 121 4.68 -31.39 8.10
C GLU A 121 3.98 -30.77 9.32
N GLN A 122 3.44 -29.56 9.14
CA GLN A 122 2.27 -29.11 9.87
C GLN A 122 1.23 -28.63 8.86
N GLU A 123 0.05 -29.23 8.96
CA GLU A 123 -1.12 -28.96 8.13
C GLU A 123 -1.65 -27.55 8.45
N GLU A 124 -1.51 -26.61 7.51
CA GLU A 124 -2.23 -25.33 7.57
C GLU A 124 -3.26 -25.27 6.43
N GLU A 125 -4.47 -24.84 6.81
CA GLU A 125 -5.71 -24.86 6.01
C GLU A 125 -5.56 -24.15 4.65
N GLU A 126 -5.93 -24.85 3.58
CA GLU A 126 -5.97 -24.32 2.22
C GLU A 126 -6.93 -23.12 2.12
N GLN A 127 -6.41 -21.91 1.92
CA GLN A 127 -7.22 -20.81 1.43
C GLN A 127 -7.67 -21.09 -0.01
N VAL A 128 -8.99 -21.23 -0.18
CA VAL A 128 -9.66 -21.45 -1.45
C VAL A 128 -9.50 -20.22 -2.35
N TYR A 129 -8.82 -20.38 -3.48
CA TYR A 129 -8.65 -19.34 -4.51
C TYR A 129 -10.00 -18.96 -5.14
N ASP A 130 -10.45 -17.71 -4.95
CA ASP A 130 -11.62 -17.15 -5.64
C ASP A 130 -11.18 -16.49 -6.96
N PRO A 131 -11.54 -17.04 -8.13
CA PRO A 131 -11.19 -16.47 -9.43
C PRO A 131 -11.82 -15.08 -9.67
N ASN A 132 -12.73 -14.58 -8.82
CA ASN A 132 -13.29 -13.23 -8.94
C ASN A 132 -12.59 -12.19 -8.06
N GLN A 133 -11.53 -12.56 -7.35
CA GLN A 133 -10.69 -11.63 -6.58
C GLN A 133 -9.97 -10.67 -7.54
N ARG A 134 -10.17 -9.35 -7.40
CA ARG A 134 -9.43 -8.34 -8.16
C ARG A 134 -8.09 -8.09 -7.45
N THR A 135 -7.06 -7.88 -8.25
CA THR A 135 -5.74 -7.48 -7.76
C THR A 135 -5.79 -5.98 -7.49
N GLU A 136 -5.30 -5.50 -6.34
CA GLU A 136 -5.30 -4.07 -6.08
C GLU A 136 -4.41 -3.35 -7.09
N SER A 137 -4.95 -2.33 -7.74
CA SER A 137 -4.18 -1.55 -8.72
C SER A 137 -3.04 -0.77 -8.04
N ILE A 138 -2.02 -0.41 -8.83
CA ILE A 138 -0.98 0.54 -8.39
C ILE A 138 -1.61 1.81 -7.82
N LYS A 139 -2.69 2.30 -8.44
CA LYS A 139 -3.45 3.46 -7.98
C LYS A 139 -4.07 3.25 -6.60
N ASP A 140 -4.69 2.09 -6.36
CA ASP A 140 -5.28 1.73 -5.07
C ASP A 140 -4.22 1.73 -3.96
N ARG A 141 -3.08 1.06 -4.21
CA ARG A 141 -1.95 1.01 -3.27
C ARG A 141 -1.33 2.38 -3.01
N THR A 142 -1.16 3.18 -4.07
CA THR A 142 -0.59 4.53 -3.96
C THR A 142 -1.51 5.46 -3.17
N ALA A 143 -2.83 5.37 -3.37
CA ALA A 143 -3.79 6.17 -2.60
C ALA A 143 -3.76 5.82 -1.10
N VAL A 144 -3.70 4.53 -0.76
CA VAL A 144 -3.54 4.06 0.62
C VAL A 144 -2.22 4.57 1.23
N LEU A 145 -1.12 4.46 0.47
CA LEU A 145 0.18 4.97 0.87
C LEU A 145 0.12 6.48 1.20
N ILE A 146 -0.45 7.29 0.31
CA ILE A 146 -0.60 8.74 0.52
C ILE A 146 -1.43 9.00 1.78
N GLY A 147 -2.59 8.35 1.93
CA GLY A 147 -3.47 8.62 3.07
C GLY A 147 -2.85 8.26 4.42
N ASN A 148 -2.10 7.17 4.49
CA ASN A 148 -1.36 6.77 5.69
C ASN A 148 -0.18 7.72 5.97
N LEU A 149 0.56 8.11 4.93
CA LEU A 149 1.73 8.99 5.08
C LEU A 149 1.34 10.41 5.49
N PHE A 150 0.25 10.94 4.93
CA PHE A 150 -0.30 12.27 5.24
C PHE A 150 -1.18 12.30 6.50
N ARG A 151 -1.01 11.33 7.41
CA ARG A 151 -1.68 11.34 8.71
C ARG A 151 -1.43 12.65 9.45
N ALA A 152 -2.51 13.31 9.86
CA ALA A 152 -2.50 14.62 10.52
C ALA A 152 -1.77 15.75 9.74
N GLN A 153 -1.47 15.52 8.46
CA GLN A 153 -0.76 16.43 7.59
C GLN A 153 -1.66 16.89 6.44
N GLU A 154 -1.68 18.19 6.19
CA GLU A 154 -2.44 18.73 5.06
C GLU A 154 -1.79 18.32 3.73
N ILE A 155 -2.60 17.85 2.78
CA ILE A 155 -2.22 17.77 1.36
C ILE A 155 -2.53 19.15 0.78
N THR A 156 -1.52 20.00 0.58
CA THR A 156 -1.75 21.42 0.23
C THR A 156 -2.28 21.61 -1.19
N ASN A 157 -1.87 20.77 -2.14
CA ASN A 157 -2.39 20.81 -3.50
C ASN A 157 -3.83 20.29 -3.53
N THR A 158 -4.77 21.18 -3.80
CA THR A 158 -6.21 20.89 -3.80
C THR A 158 -6.62 19.83 -4.83
N GLU A 159 -6.03 19.83 -6.02
CA GLU A 159 -6.35 18.83 -7.06
C GLU A 159 -5.90 17.43 -6.63
N GLN A 160 -4.67 17.31 -6.14
CA GLN A 160 -4.12 16.05 -5.62
C GLN A 160 -4.90 15.55 -4.40
N ARG A 161 -5.21 16.45 -3.46
CA ARG A 161 -6.02 16.14 -2.27
C ARG A 161 -7.38 15.58 -2.67
N SER A 162 -8.05 16.24 -3.60
CA SER A 162 -9.36 15.79 -4.09
C SER A 162 -9.29 14.46 -4.81
N GLY A 163 -8.30 14.27 -5.69
CA GLY A 163 -8.09 13.02 -6.40
C GLY A 163 -7.89 11.84 -5.45
N VAL A 164 -7.05 11.98 -4.43
CA VAL A 164 -6.78 10.94 -3.43
C VAL A 164 -8.03 10.64 -2.59
N ILE A 165 -8.69 11.68 -2.06
CA ILE A 165 -9.87 11.51 -1.21
C ILE A 165 -11.01 10.83 -1.99
N GLN A 166 -11.31 11.28 -3.20
CA GLN A 166 -12.38 10.69 -4.02
C GLN A 166 -12.08 9.24 -4.40
N HIS A 167 -10.82 8.93 -4.73
CA HIS A 167 -10.41 7.56 -5.02
C HIS A 167 -10.57 6.66 -3.78
N LEU A 168 -10.07 7.08 -2.61
CA LEU A 168 -10.23 6.32 -1.36
C LEU A 168 -11.70 6.13 -0.97
N LYS A 169 -12.55 7.16 -1.12
CA LYS A 169 -14.00 7.07 -0.90
C LYS A 169 -14.65 5.99 -1.77
N SER A 170 -14.22 5.84 -3.02
CA SER A 170 -14.75 4.81 -3.92
C SER A 170 -14.44 3.37 -3.47
N LEU A 171 -13.39 3.18 -2.66
CA LEU A 171 -12.88 1.87 -2.24
C LEU A 171 -13.47 1.37 -0.91
N VAL A 172 -14.11 2.23 -0.12
CA VAL A 172 -14.55 1.90 1.26
C VAL A 172 -15.65 0.84 1.36
N ASN A 173 -16.29 0.51 0.23
CA ASN A 173 -17.33 -0.53 0.11
C ASN A 173 -16.94 -1.64 -0.87
N ASN A 174 -15.67 -1.71 -1.25
CA ASN A 174 -15.17 -2.77 -2.14
C ASN A 174 -15.36 -4.15 -1.48
N ARG A 175 -15.61 -5.18 -2.31
CA ARG A 175 -15.80 -6.56 -1.85
C ARG A 175 -14.52 -7.17 -1.25
N GLU A 176 -13.35 -6.72 -1.71
CA GLU A 176 -12.05 -7.15 -1.19
C GLU A 176 -11.78 -6.56 0.21
N ASP A 177 -11.53 -7.45 1.17
CA ASP A 177 -11.42 -7.09 2.58
C ASP A 177 -10.21 -6.19 2.87
N TRP A 178 -9.06 -6.42 2.22
CA TRP A 178 -7.86 -5.62 2.46
C TRP A 178 -8.03 -4.18 2.00
N ILE A 179 -8.34 -3.96 0.71
CA ILE A 179 -8.42 -2.59 0.16
C ILE A 179 -9.57 -1.78 0.79
N ARG A 180 -10.67 -2.45 1.12
CA ARG A 180 -11.78 -1.84 1.87
C ARG A 180 -11.31 -1.36 3.24
N THR A 181 -10.57 -2.19 3.96
CA THR A 181 -10.09 -1.89 5.31
C THR A 181 -9.02 -0.80 5.29
N GLU A 182 -8.05 -0.90 4.39
CA GLU A 182 -6.94 0.05 4.31
C GLU A 182 -7.38 1.42 3.78
N SER A 183 -8.35 1.48 2.85
CA SER A 183 -8.91 2.77 2.40
C SER A 183 -9.62 3.52 3.52
N ARG A 184 -10.38 2.82 4.38
CA ARG A 184 -11.00 3.41 5.57
C ARG A 184 -9.96 3.93 6.56
N LYS A 185 -8.90 3.16 6.82
CA LYS A 185 -7.79 3.59 7.69
C LYS A 185 -7.08 4.81 7.13
N ALA A 186 -6.79 4.83 5.83
CA ALA A 186 -6.16 5.95 5.14
C ALA A 186 -7.00 7.23 5.26
N LEU A 187 -8.33 7.14 5.06
CA LEU A 187 -9.24 8.27 5.28
C LEU A 187 -9.25 8.72 6.75
N LYS A 188 -9.26 7.78 7.72
CA LYS A 188 -9.17 8.12 9.16
C LYS A 188 -7.86 8.84 9.50
N CYS A 189 -6.75 8.49 8.85
CA CYS A 189 -5.46 9.17 8.99
C CYS A 189 -5.49 10.59 8.41
N LEU A 190 -6.00 10.75 7.19
CA LEU A 190 -6.13 12.06 6.55
C LEU A 190 -7.03 13.00 7.35
N ALA A 191 -8.15 12.49 7.87
CA ALA A 191 -9.13 13.25 8.64
C ALA A 191 -8.61 13.79 9.99
N GLN A 192 -7.40 13.40 10.41
CA GLN A 192 -6.74 14.01 11.56
C GLN A 192 -6.30 15.44 11.28
N ASN A 193 -6.11 15.81 10.00
CA ASN A 193 -5.90 17.18 9.59
C ASN A 193 -7.26 17.85 9.27
N PRO A 194 -7.55 19.06 9.78
CA PRO A 194 -8.85 19.69 9.62
C PRO A 194 -9.20 20.03 8.15
N VAL A 195 -8.23 20.41 7.31
CA VAL A 195 -8.49 20.75 5.91
C VAL A 195 -8.90 19.50 5.13
N ASN A 196 -8.13 18.43 5.28
CA ASN A 196 -8.46 17.14 4.67
C ASN A 196 -9.79 16.60 5.19
N ARG A 197 -10.05 16.72 6.50
CA ARG A 197 -11.31 16.28 7.13
C ARG A 197 -12.52 16.96 6.53
N THR A 198 -12.49 18.29 6.40
CA THR A 198 -13.59 19.04 5.79
C THR A 198 -13.89 18.53 4.38
N GLU A 199 -12.87 18.24 3.57
CA GLU A 199 -13.08 17.68 2.23
C GLU A 199 -13.58 16.23 2.24
N ILE A 200 -13.15 15.42 3.21
CA ILE A 200 -13.67 14.06 3.40
C ILE A 200 -15.15 14.10 3.78
N GLU A 201 -15.56 14.98 4.69
CA GLU A 201 -16.93 15.10 5.20
C GLU A 201 -17.88 15.81 4.23
N ASN A 202 -17.35 16.44 3.17
CA ASN A 202 -18.17 17.04 2.11
C ASN A 202 -19.18 16.03 1.55
N ASP A 203 -20.33 16.56 1.15
CA ASP A 203 -21.49 15.82 0.64
C ASP A 203 -22.10 14.84 1.65
N GLY A 204 -21.79 15.01 2.95
CA GLY A 204 -22.30 14.18 4.04
C GLY A 204 -21.65 12.80 4.11
N PHE A 205 -20.48 12.61 3.48
CA PHE A 205 -19.78 11.34 3.52
C PHE A 205 -19.25 11.04 4.94
N THR A 206 -19.58 9.86 5.44
CA THR A 206 -19.05 9.31 6.70
C THR A 206 -18.18 8.10 6.41
N ILE A 207 -16.96 8.07 6.97
CA ILE A 207 -16.08 6.89 6.83
C ILE A 207 -16.76 5.70 7.54
N PRO A 208 -17.05 4.58 6.84
CA PRO A 208 -17.64 3.42 7.49
C PRO A 208 -16.68 2.81 8.54
N GLU A 209 -17.27 2.17 9.56
CA GLU A 209 -16.51 1.36 10.52
C GLU A 209 -15.91 0.11 9.88
#